data_AF-A0A090Q3Y8-F1
#
_entry.id   AF-A0A090Q3Y8-F1
#
_cell.length_a   1.000
_cell.length_b   1.000
_cell.length_c   1.000
_cell.angle_alpha   90.00
_cell.angle_beta   90.00
_cell.angle_gamma   90.00
#
_symmetry.space_group_name_H-M   'P 1'
#
loop_
_entity.id
_entity.type
_entity.pdbx_description
1 polymer ?
#
loop_
_entity_poly.entity_id
_entity_poly.type
_entity_poly.pdbx_seq_one_letter_code
_entity_poly.pdbx_strand_id
1 'polypeptide(L)'
;MQLSELYSDLKEIAFCNVGFKDLTIVNELKQAFKVFEINNKIKLPFENNYQSSTLGNDRIALVTGALTLINKDQTALIIDLGTCITYDYVNIKRQYLGGAISPGVRLRYQSLHNYTAKLPLLLQKVPEHFVGNSTENSIHSGVVNGVSRELDGVINQYQEMDENLQVFLTGGDARLLEKQLKSRFFAQPDLMLKGIYQLYIYNNTYD
;
A
#
# COMPACT_ATOMS: atom_id res chain seq x y z
N MET A 1 2.86 -32.20 -3.96
CA MET A 1 1.44 -32.05 -3.58
C MET A 1 0.92 -30.88 -4.37
N GLN A 2 0.26 -31.14 -5.49
CA GLN A 2 -0.11 -30.06 -6.42
C GLN A 2 -1.20 -29.22 -5.77
N LEU A 3 -1.08 -27.88 -5.81
CA LEU A 3 -2.07 -26.95 -5.24
C LEU A 3 -3.51 -27.24 -5.72
N SER A 4 -3.66 -27.77 -6.94
CA SER A 4 -4.93 -28.20 -7.52
C SER A 4 -5.57 -29.40 -6.78
N GLU A 5 -4.79 -30.24 -6.12
CA GLU A 5 -5.30 -31.38 -5.33
C GLU A 5 -5.87 -30.92 -3.98
N LEU A 6 -5.28 -29.87 -3.39
CA LEU A 6 -5.77 -29.28 -2.13
C LEU A 6 -6.98 -28.36 -2.33
N TYR A 7 -7.06 -27.71 -3.48
CA TYR A 7 -8.09 -26.72 -3.80
C TYR A 7 -8.77 -27.07 -5.12
N SER A 8 -9.45 -28.22 -5.16
CA SER A 8 -10.09 -28.76 -6.37
C SER A 8 -11.13 -27.84 -7.01
N ASP A 9 -11.72 -26.93 -6.22
CA ASP A 9 -12.73 -25.99 -6.68
C ASP A 9 -12.13 -24.69 -7.25
N LEU A 10 -10.83 -24.46 -7.04
CA LEU A 10 -10.13 -23.27 -7.52
C LEU A 10 -9.83 -23.41 -9.02
N LYS A 11 -10.40 -22.52 -9.83
CA LYS A 11 -10.25 -22.55 -11.30
C LYS A 11 -9.34 -21.46 -11.84
N GLU A 12 -9.40 -20.29 -11.23
CA GLU A 12 -8.69 -19.10 -11.67
C GLU A 12 -7.96 -18.44 -10.50
N ILE A 13 -6.81 -17.84 -10.77
CA ILE A 13 -6.00 -17.12 -9.79
C ILE A 13 -5.66 -15.75 -10.36
N ALA A 14 -5.85 -14.72 -9.54
CA ALA A 14 -5.36 -13.38 -9.82
C ALA A 14 -4.23 -13.04 -8.85
N PHE A 15 -3.13 -12.46 -9.34
CA PHE A 15 -2.03 -12.04 -8.46
C PHE A 15 -1.42 -10.71 -8.89
N CYS A 16 -0.79 -10.07 -7.90
CA CYS A 16 0.00 -8.86 -8.05
C CYS A 16 1.44 -9.15 -7.62
N ASN A 17 2.42 -8.61 -8.33
CA ASN A 17 3.82 -8.69 -7.93
C ASN A 17 4.53 -7.37 -8.18
N VAL A 18 5.36 -6.98 -7.21
CA VAL A 18 6.30 -5.86 -7.28
C VAL A 18 7.67 -6.33 -6.82
N GLY A 19 8.63 -6.36 -7.76
CA GLY A 19 9.99 -6.80 -7.50
C GLY A 19 10.37 -8.11 -8.18
N PHE A 20 11.25 -8.88 -7.54
CA PHE A 20 11.79 -10.11 -8.13
C PHE A 20 10.69 -11.17 -8.24
N LYS A 21 10.39 -11.57 -9.48
CA LYS A 21 9.37 -12.57 -9.77
C LYS A 21 10.01 -13.95 -9.70
N ASP A 22 9.59 -14.74 -8.71
CA ASP A 22 9.91 -16.18 -8.73
C ASP A 22 9.14 -16.83 -9.89
N LEU A 23 9.84 -17.01 -11.00
CA LEU A 23 9.27 -17.61 -12.21
C LEU A 23 8.86 -19.06 -11.98
N THR A 24 9.44 -19.74 -10.99
CA THR A 24 9.10 -21.12 -10.63
C THR A 24 7.66 -21.19 -10.16
N ILE A 25 7.31 -20.39 -9.14
CA ILE A 25 5.97 -20.32 -8.58
C ILE A 25 4.95 -19.91 -9.66
N VAL A 26 5.29 -18.90 -10.46
CA VAL A 26 4.36 -18.40 -11.50
C VAL A 26 4.12 -19.46 -12.58
N ASN A 27 5.14 -20.21 -12.97
CA ASN A 27 4.99 -21.29 -13.95
C ASN A 27 4.17 -22.45 -13.38
N GLU A 28 4.39 -22.83 -12.12
CA GLU A 28 3.59 -23.84 -11.44
C GLU A 28 2.11 -23.44 -11.37
N LEU A 29 1.81 -22.18 -11.00
CA LEU A 29 0.44 -21.67 -10.99
C LEU A 29 -0.20 -21.70 -12.38
N LYS A 30 0.54 -21.34 -13.43
CA LYS A 30 0.05 -21.36 -14.82
C LYS A 30 -0.19 -22.77 -15.36
N GLN A 31 0.51 -23.78 -14.84
CA GLN A 31 0.26 -25.18 -15.20
C GLN A 31 -1.01 -25.73 -14.54
N ALA A 32 -1.36 -25.22 -13.36
CA ALA A 32 -2.49 -25.71 -12.57
C ALA A 32 -3.78 -24.90 -12.74
N PHE A 33 -3.69 -23.60 -13.06
CA PHE A 33 -4.83 -22.68 -13.04
C PHE A 33 -4.82 -21.71 -14.22
N LYS A 34 -5.98 -21.13 -14.55
CA LYS A 34 -6.02 -19.93 -15.40
C LYS A 34 -5.56 -18.72 -14.58
N VAL A 35 -4.50 -18.06 -15.02
CA VAL A 35 -3.83 -17.00 -14.24
C VAL A 35 -4.05 -15.62 -14.85
N PHE A 36 -4.57 -14.70 -14.04
CA PHE A 36 -4.61 -13.27 -14.31
C PHE A 36 -3.48 -12.57 -13.56
N GLU A 37 -2.52 -12.04 -14.32
CA GLU A 37 -1.40 -11.28 -13.76
C GLU A 37 -1.64 -9.79 -13.96
N ILE A 38 -1.63 -9.03 -12.87
CA ILE A 38 -1.67 -7.56 -12.95
C ILE A 38 -0.36 -7.06 -13.53
N ASN A 39 -0.45 -6.32 -14.62
CA ASN A 39 0.68 -5.75 -15.35
C ASN A 39 0.24 -4.49 -16.12
N ASN A 40 1.18 -3.81 -16.77
CA ASN A 40 0.93 -2.55 -17.47
C ASN A 40 0.09 -2.65 -18.76
N LYS A 41 -0.35 -3.85 -19.17
CA LYS A 41 -1.17 -4.07 -20.38
C LYS A 41 -2.65 -4.32 -20.08
N ILE A 42 -3.03 -4.46 -18.82
CA ILE A 42 -4.42 -4.70 -18.44
C ILE A 42 -5.25 -3.42 -18.60
N LYS A 43 -6.56 -3.58 -18.80
CA LYS A 43 -7.50 -2.44 -18.75
C LYS A 43 -7.60 -1.94 -17.31
N LEU A 44 -7.58 -0.62 -17.13
CA LEU A 44 -7.69 0.04 -15.84
C LEU A 44 -9.05 0.75 -15.71
N PRO A 45 -9.69 0.73 -14.52
CA PRO A 45 -10.94 1.45 -14.27
C PRO A 45 -10.73 2.95 -14.00
N PHE A 46 -9.53 3.45 -14.25
CA PHE A 46 -9.11 4.83 -14.05
C PHE A 46 -8.10 5.23 -15.14
N GLU A 47 -7.98 6.53 -15.40
CA GLU A 47 -6.98 7.08 -16.30
C GLU A 47 -5.64 7.22 -15.56
N ASN A 48 -4.57 6.63 -16.09
CA ASN A 48 -3.25 6.74 -15.49
C ASN A 48 -2.48 7.94 -16.08
N ASN A 49 -2.42 9.06 -15.33
CA ASN A 49 -1.68 10.27 -15.73
C ASN A 49 -0.27 10.32 -15.14
N TYR A 50 0.23 9.19 -14.61
CA TYR A 50 1.62 9.10 -14.20
C TYR A 50 2.52 9.18 -15.44
N GLN A 51 3.51 10.09 -15.40
CA GLN A 51 4.29 10.43 -16.59
C GLN A 51 5.16 9.28 -17.12
N SER A 52 5.54 8.34 -16.25
CA SER A 52 6.36 7.18 -16.62
C SER A 52 5.54 5.90 -16.60
N SER A 53 5.99 4.89 -17.35
CA SER A 53 5.44 3.53 -17.34
C SER A 53 5.86 2.72 -16.11
N THR A 54 6.44 3.36 -15.08
CA THR A 54 7.05 2.71 -13.92
C THR A 54 6.11 2.61 -12.72
N LEU A 55 4.81 2.85 -12.90
CA LEU A 55 3.83 2.70 -11.82
C LEU A 55 3.78 1.23 -11.37
N GLY A 56 3.92 1.00 -10.07
CA GLY A 56 3.87 -0.35 -9.47
C GLY A 56 2.50 -1.00 -9.62
N ASN A 57 2.49 -2.32 -9.85
CA ASN A 57 1.27 -3.11 -9.96
C ASN A 57 0.46 -3.13 -8.65
N ASP A 58 1.16 -3.05 -7.51
CA ASP A 58 0.58 -2.92 -6.17
C ASP A 58 -0.23 -1.63 -6.05
N ARG A 59 0.33 -0.51 -6.49
CA ARG A 59 -0.32 0.81 -6.49
C ARG A 59 -1.55 0.81 -7.40
N ILE A 60 -1.48 0.16 -8.57
CA ILE A 60 -2.63 -0.04 -9.47
C ILE A 60 -3.76 -0.81 -8.76
N ALA A 61 -3.43 -1.90 -8.06
CA ALA A 61 -4.39 -2.67 -7.30
C ALA A 61 -5.00 -1.84 -6.16
N LEU A 62 -4.18 -1.17 -5.36
CA LEU A 62 -4.62 -0.32 -4.24
C LEU A 62 -5.57 0.79 -4.68
N VAL A 63 -5.20 1.52 -5.75
CA VAL A 63 -6.06 2.54 -6.35
C VAL A 63 -7.39 1.92 -6.79
N THR A 64 -7.36 0.79 -7.50
CA THR A 64 -8.59 0.13 -7.96
C THR A 64 -9.48 -0.27 -6.78
N GLY A 65 -8.88 -0.80 -5.71
CA GLY A 65 -9.60 -1.15 -4.48
C GLY A 65 -10.29 0.07 -3.86
N ALA A 66 -9.57 1.19 -3.73
CA ALA A 66 -10.12 2.42 -3.16
C ALA A 66 -11.26 2.99 -4.00
N LEU A 67 -11.16 2.92 -5.34
CA LEU A 67 -12.20 3.40 -6.25
C LEU A 67 -13.54 2.66 -6.09
N THR A 68 -13.53 1.44 -5.55
CA THR A 68 -14.77 0.70 -5.25
C THR A 68 -15.49 1.17 -3.98
N LEU A 69 -14.83 2.00 -3.18
CA LEU A 69 -15.31 2.45 -1.87
C LEU A 69 -15.72 3.93 -1.85
N ILE A 70 -15.53 4.66 -2.95
CA ILE A 70 -15.81 6.10 -3.04
C ILE A 70 -16.92 6.42 -4.04
N ASN A 71 -17.66 7.49 -3.75
CA ASN A 71 -18.69 8.03 -4.63
C ASN A 71 -18.08 8.84 -5.78
N LYS A 72 -18.90 9.15 -6.80
CA LYS A 72 -18.47 9.87 -8.02
C LYS A 72 -18.01 11.31 -7.76
N ASP A 73 -18.50 11.91 -6.67
CA ASP A 73 -18.20 13.26 -6.21
C ASP A 73 -17.02 13.32 -5.21
N GLN A 74 -16.34 12.19 -4.99
CA GLN A 74 -15.21 12.07 -4.07
C GLN A 74 -13.89 11.80 -4.78
N THR A 75 -12.80 12.25 -4.16
CA THR A 75 -11.42 11.90 -4.52
C THR A 75 -10.83 10.93 -3.50
N ALA A 76 -9.67 10.35 -3.82
CA ALA A 76 -9.03 9.39 -2.93
C ALA A 76 -7.54 9.67 -2.75
N LEU A 77 -7.09 9.59 -1.50
CA LEU A 77 -5.70 9.42 -1.11
C LEU A 77 -5.55 8.02 -0.50
N ILE A 78 -4.75 7.18 -1.14
CA ILE A 78 -4.43 5.84 -0.64
C ILE A 78 -3.03 5.88 -0.06
N ILE A 79 -2.92 5.46 1.20
CA ILE A 79 -1.66 5.42 1.94
C ILE A 79 -1.38 3.97 2.33
N ASP A 80 -0.36 3.38 1.73
CA ASP A 80 0.09 2.03 2.06
C ASP A 80 1.29 2.08 3.00
N LEU A 81 1.13 1.51 4.20
CA LEU A 81 2.12 1.47 5.26
C LEU A 81 2.83 0.11 5.22
N GLY A 82 3.70 -0.06 4.22
CA GLY A 82 4.51 -1.26 4.01
C GLY A 82 6.01 -0.99 4.17
N THR A 83 6.83 -1.71 3.38
CA THR A 83 8.30 -1.49 3.32
C THR A 83 8.64 -0.03 3.05
N CYS A 84 7.93 0.58 2.11
CA CYS A 84 7.86 2.03 1.92
C CYS A 84 6.46 2.51 2.34
N ILE A 85 6.35 3.78 2.69
CA ILE A 85 5.05 4.47 2.73
C ILE A 85 4.81 5.04 1.34
N THR A 86 3.72 4.65 0.69
CA THR A 86 3.29 5.27 -0.57
C THR A 86 2.05 6.10 -0.36
N TYR A 87 1.93 7.17 -1.14
CA TYR A 87 0.78 8.07 -1.15
C TYR A 87 0.30 8.19 -2.59
N ASP A 88 -0.90 7.69 -2.88
CA ASP A 88 -1.51 7.62 -4.21
C ASP A 88 -2.73 8.52 -4.26
N TYR A 89 -2.71 9.54 -5.12
CA TYR A 89 -3.83 10.47 -5.27
C TYR A 89 -4.59 10.24 -6.57
N VAL A 90 -5.92 10.17 -6.45
CA VAL A 90 -6.85 10.05 -7.57
C VAL A 90 -7.89 11.15 -7.49
N ASN A 91 -8.01 11.92 -8.55
CA ASN A 91 -8.93 13.05 -8.61
C ASN A 91 -10.37 12.62 -8.93
N ILE A 92 -11.25 13.63 -8.98
CA ILE A 92 -12.69 13.46 -9.20
C ILE A 92 -13.04 12.81 -10.55
N LYS A 93 -12.18 12.98 -11.55
CA LYS A 93 -12.33 12.42 -12.90
C LYS A 93 -11.82 10.99 -13.00
N ARG A 94 -11.46 10.34 -11.87
CA ARG A 94 -10.81 9.04 -11.84
C ARG A 94 -9.47 9.04 -12.58
N GLN A 95 -8.70 10.12 -12.44
CA GLN A 95 -7.34 10.20 -12.96
C GLN A 95 -6.36 9.98 -11.81
N TYR A 96 -5.51 8.98 -11.95
CA TYR A 96 -4.36 8.77 -11.07
C TYR A 96 -3.29 9.81 -11.39
N LEU A 97 -2.97 10.66 -10.42
CA LEU A 97 -2.06 11.80 -10.61
C LEU A 97 -0.65 11.54 -10.04
N GLY A 98 -0.43 10.37 -9.45
CA GLY A 98 0.80 10.07 -8.72
C GLY A 98 0.66 10.34 -7.22
N GLY A 99 1.75 10.80 -6.62
CA GLY A 99 1.81 11.20 -5.21
C GLY A 99 3.24 11.05 -4.68
N ALA A 100 3.41 10.47 -3.49
CA ALA A 100 4.69 10.44 -2.79
C ALA A 100 5.12 9.02 -2.40
N ILE A 101 6.42 8.85 -2.14
CA ILE A 101 7.02 7.64 -1.58
C ILE A 101 8.02 8.06 -0.50
N SER A 102 7.92 7.49 0.70
CA SER A 102 8.87 7.70 1.78
C SER A 102 9.29 6.36 2.43
N PRO A 103 10.37 6.33 3.22
CA PRO A 103 10.76 5.11 3.92
C PRO A 103 9.69 4.65 4.91
N GLY A 104 9.37 3.35 4.90
CA GLY A 104 8.53 2.71 5.91
C GLY A 104 9.18 2.66 7.28
N VAL A 105 8.42 2.24 8.29
CA VAL A 105 8.90 2.22 9.68
C VAL A 105 10.15 1.35 9.79
N ARG A 106 10.10 0.12 9.28
CA ARG A 106 11.23 -0.82 9.34
C ARG A 106 12.48 -0.28 8.65
N LEU A 107 12.33 0.35 7.47
CA LEU A 107 13.46 0.93 6.73
C LEU A 107 14.14 2.05 7.53
N ARG A 108 13.39 2.85 8.29
CA ARG A 108 13.96 3.92 9.15
C ARG A 108 14.78 3.35 10.31
N TYR A 109 14.34 2.25 10.92
CA TYR A 109 15.17 1.55 11.92
C TYR A 109 16.45 0.98 11.28
N GLN A 110 16.32 0.36 10.11
CA GLN A 110 17.46 -0.21 9.39
C GLN A 110 18.45 0.87 8.95
N SER A 111 17.99 2.03 8.51
CA SER A 111 18.88 3.10 8.07
C SER A 111 19.69 3.67 9.23
N LEU A 112 19.08 3.86 10.41
CA LEU A 112 19.78 4.28 11.61
C LEU A 112 20.87 3.28 12.01
N HIS A 113 20.60 1.99 11.93
CA HIS A 113 21.60 0.96 12.25
C HIS A 113 22.71 0.87 11.18
N ASN A 114 22.34 0.78 9.91
CA ASN A 114 23.28 0.48 8.82
C ASN A 114 24.17 1.67 8.45
N TYR A 115 23.72 2.90 8.68
CA TYR A 115 24.43 4.12 8.30
C TYR A 115 24.97 4.92 9.48
N THR A 116 25.03 4.33 10.68
CA THR A 116 25.71 4.93 11.84
C THR A 116 26.59 3.92 12.56
N ALA A 117 27.61 4.40 13.27
CA ALA A 117 28.63 3.52 13.85
C ALA A 117 28.19 2.75 15.11
N LYS A 118 27.18 3.23 15.84
CA LYS A 118 26.87 2.76 17.21
C LYS A 118 25.38 2.54 17.50
N LEU A 119 24.46 2.86 16.57
CA LEU A 119 23.05 2.68 16.86
C LEU A 119 22.64 1.21 16.70
N PRO A 120 21.92 0.64 17.67
CA PRO A 120 21.49 -0.76 17.61
C PRO A 120 20.38 -0.96 16.58
N LEU A 121 20.31 -2.16 15.99
CA LEU A 121 19.15 -2.58 15.22
C LEU A 121 18.02 -2.97 16.18
N LEU A 122 16.95 -2.18 16.20
CA LEU A 122 15.79 -2.43 17.06
C LEU A 122 14.63 -3.04 16.29
N LEU A 123 13.78 -3.79 16.99
CA LEU A 123 12.46 -4.15 16.52
C LEU A 123 11.49 -2.99 16.76
N GLN A 124 10.53 -2.79 15.87
CA GLN A 124 9.58 -1.70 16.00
C GLN A 124 8.71 -1.86 17.25
N LYS A 125 8.62 -0.78 18.03
CA LYS A 125 7.85 -0.70 19.28
C LYS A 125 7.16 0.66 19.35
N VAL A 126 5.93 0.70 19.85
CA VAL A 126 5.25 1.95 20.19
C VAL A 126 5.98 2.61 21.37
N PRO A 127 6.48 3.86 21.23
CA PRO A 127 7.15 4.54 22.34
C PRO A 127 6.15 4.86 23.45
N GLU A 128 6.55 4.65 24.70
CA GLU A 128 5.73 4.96 25.90
C GLU A 128 5.75 6.46 26.23
N HIS A 129 6.83 7.15 25.86
CA HIS A 129 7.02 8.57 26.10
C HIS A 129 7.52 9.28 24.85
N PHE A 130 7.19 10.57 24.72
CA PHE A 130 7.66 11.40 23.62
C PHE A 130 9.16 11.71 23.74
N VAL A 131 9.66 12.00 24.95
CA VAL A 131 11.09 12.24 25.16
C VAL A 131 11.77 10.91 25.49
N GLY A 132 12.71 10.48 24.65
CA GLY A 132 13.52 9.30 24.91
C GLY A 132 14.58 9.56 25.98
N ASN A 133 14.71 8.64 26.93
CA ASN A 133 15.71 8.71 28.02
C ASN A 133 16.88 7.71 27.85
N SER A 134 16.91 6.99 26.73
CA SER A 134 18.01 6.12 26.29
C SER A 134 18.15 6.22 24.77
N THR A 135 19.24 5.70 24.20
CA THR A 135 19.42 5.63 22.75
C THR A 135 18.26 4.90 22.08
N GLU A 136 17.85 3.75 22.64
CA GLU A 136 16.76 2.93 22.12
C GLU A 136 15.42 3.66 22.18
N ASN A 137 15.10 4.27 23.33
CA ASN A 137 13.86 5.03 23.49
C ASN A 137 13.84 6.29 22.60
N SER A 138 15.00 6.90 22.34
CA SER A 138 15.13 8.03 21.43
C SER A 138 14.90 7.61 19.97
N ILE A 139 15.41 6.45 19.56
CA ILE A 139 15.13 5.87 18.24
C ILE A 139 13.64 5.55 18.09
N HIS A 140 13.04 4.85 19.07
CA HIS A 140 11.61 4.52 19.04
C HIS A 140 10.74 5.77 18.93
N SER A 141 11.02 6.78 19.75
CA SER A 141 10.30 8.04 19.69
C SER A 141 10.47 8.74 18.34
N GLY A 142 11.71 8.94 17.89
CA GLY A 142 11.99 9.67 16.66
C GLY A 142 11.38 9.01 15.42
N VAL A 143 11.50 7.69 15.28
CA VAL A 143 10.97 6.97 14.12
C VAL A 143 9.45 6.94 14.12
N VAL A 144 8.82 6.50 15.22
CA VAL A 144 7.37 6.28 15.24
C VAL A 144 6.61 7.60 15.27
N ASN A 145 7.01 8.55 16.13
CA ASN A 145 6.36 9.87 16.17
C ASN A 145 6.64 10.66 14.90
N GLY A 146 7.85 10.53 14.32
CA GLY A 146 8.19 11.16 13.04
C GLY A 146 7.26 10.72 11.91
N VAL A 147 7.05 9.41 11.77
CA VAL A 147 6.12 8.86 10.76
C VAL A 147 4.67 9.29 11.05
N SER A 148 4.23 9.27 12.30
CA SER A 148 2.88 9.73 12.64
C SER A 148 2.65 11.21 12.26
N ARG A 149 3.65 12.08 12.51
CA ARG A 149 3.55 13.50 12.13
C ARG A 149 3.64 13.73 10.62
N GLU A 150 4.44 12.93 9.93
CA GLU A 150 4.48 12.92 8.47
C GLU A 150 3.09 12.62 7.89
N LEU A 151 2.45 11.54 8.36
CA LEU A 151 1.12 11.15 7.92
C LEU A 151 0.07 12.23 8.20
N ASP A 152 0.02 12.75 9.43
CA ASP A 152 -0.88 13.85 9.81
C ASP A 152 -0.69 15.06 8.88
N GLY A 153 0.57 15.48 8.65
CA GLY A 153 0.89 16.64 7.84
C GLY A 153 0.52 16.46 6.36
N VAL A 154 0.87 15.31 5.77
CA VAL A 154 0.55 15.00 4.38
C VAL A 154 -0.96 14.93 4.19
N ILE A 155 -1.68 14.24 5.07
CA ILE A 155 -3.15 14.12 4.96
C ILE A 155 -3.81 15.51 5.04
N ASN A 156 -3.41 16.34 6.00
CA ASN A 156 -3.95 17.69 6.12
C ASN A 156 -3.71 18.51 4.84
N GLN A 157 -2.53 18.40 4.23
CA GLN A 157 -2.21 19.11 3.00
C GLN A 157 -3.11 18.69 1.82
N TYR A 158 -3.43 17.40 1.69
CA TYR A 158 -4.38 16.94 0.67
C TYR A 158 -5.82 17.35 0.98
N GLN A 159 -6.22 17.38 2.26
CA GLN A 159 -7.55 17.82 2.69
C GLN A 159 -7.77 19.33 2.49
N GLU A 160 -6.71 20.14 2.61
CA GLU A 160 -6.75 21.57 2.28
C GLU A 160 -6.94 21.81 0.76
N MET A 161 -6.47 20.89 -0.08
CA MET A 161 -6.66 20.94 -1.53
C MET A 161 -8.05 20.46 -1.96
N ASP A 162 -8.65 19.53 -1.21
CA ASP A 162 -9.93 18.91 -1.55
C ASP A 162 -10.73 18.47 -0.32
N GLU A 163 -11.85 19.15 -0.08
CA GLU A 163 -12.75 18.87 1.04
C GLU A 163 -13.50 17.53 0.92
N ASN A 164 -13.60 16.96 -0.29
CA ASN A 164 -14.28 15.70 -0.55
C ASN A 164 -13.34 14.49 -0.55
N LEU A 165 -12.09 14.69 -0.09
CA LEU A 165 -11.07 13.66 -0.04
C LEU A 165 -11.44 12.50 0.89
N GLN A 166 -11.40 11.29 0.35
CA GLN A 166 -11.42 10.05 1.14
C GLN A 166 -10.00 9.54 1.34
N VAL A 167 -9.63 9.28 2.60
CA VAL A 167 -8.29 8.79 2.94
C VAL A 167 -8.37 7.33 3.36
N PHE A 168 -7.61 6.49 2.67
CA PHE A 168 -7.51 5.07 2.93
C PHE A 168 -6.14 4.74 3.50
N LEU A 169 -6.10 4.01 4.61
CA LEU A 169 -4.87 3.48 5.20
C LEU A 169 -4.88 1.96 5.08
N THR A 170 -3.77 1.41 4.62
CA THR A 170 -3.55 -0.04 4.53
C THR A 170 -2.10 -0.38 4.84
N GLY A 171 -1.71 -1.64 4.67
CA GLY A 171 -0.34 -2.10 4.91
C GLY A 171 -0.11 -2.65 6.32
N GLY A 172 0.97 -3.42 6.46
CA GLY A 172 1.30 -4.17 7.68
C GLY A 172 1.65 -3.31 8.89
N ASP A 173 2.21 -2.11 8.66
CA ASP A 173 2.62 -1.20 9.74
C ASP A 173 1.46 -0.31 10.24
N ALA A 174 0.28 -0.38 9.61
CA ALA A 174 -0.90 0.41 10.01
C ALA A 174 -1.26 0.23 11.49
N ARG A 175 -1.19 -1.00 12.02
CA ARG A 175 -1.50 -1.31 13.42
C ARG A 175 -0.55 -0.63 14.41
N LEU A 176 0.71 -0.42 14.04
CA LEU A 176 1.68 0.25 14.90
C LEU A 176 1.33 1.73 15.07
N LEU A 177 0.76 2.33 14.02
CA LEU A 177 0.46 3.75 13.92
C LEU A 177 -0.99 4.08 14.29
N GLU A 178 -1.86 3.07 14.42
CA GLU A 178 -3.30 3.20 14.68
C GLU A 178 -3.62 3.99 15.96
N LYS A 179 -2.78 3.89 17.00
CA LYS A 179 -2.96 4.68 18.24
C LYS A 179 -2.63 6.16 18.07
N GLN A 180 -1.78 6.50 17.10
CA GLN A 180 -1.32 7.87 16.87
C GLN A 180 -2.15 8.56 15.79
N LEU A 181 -2.58 7.81 14.78
CA LEU A 181 -3.51 8.24 13.76
C LEU A 181 -4.92 8.26 14.37
N LYS A 182 -5.42 9.46 14.70
CA LYS A 182 -6.80 9.62 15.19
C LYS A 182 -7.77 8.93 14.20
N SER A 183 -8.82 8.32 14.74
CA SER A 183 -9.80 7.41 14.09
C SER A 183 -10.63 7.96 12.92
N ARG A 184 -10.03 8.77 12.04
CA ARG A 184 -10.70 9.50 10.95
C ARG A 184 -10.51 8.85 9.58
N PHE A 185 -9.75 7.77 9.49
CA PHE A 185 -9.33 7.17 8.23
C PHE A 185 -9.86 5.75 8.12
N PHE A 186 -10.22 5.35 6.90
CA PHE A 186 -10.68 3.99 6.66
C PHE A 186 -9.47 3.05 6.63
N ALA A 187 -9.21 2.39 7.76
CA ALA A 187 -8.32 1.25 7.80
C ALA A 187 -8.93 0.13 6.93
N GLN A 188 -8.29 -0.21 5.82
CA GLN A 188 -8.72 -1.25 4.89
C GLN A 188 -7.59 -2.27 4.72
N PRO A 189 -7.43 -3.25 5.65
CA PRO A 189 -6.37 -4.26 5.56
C PRO A 189 -6.41 -5.05 4.25
N ASP A 190 -7.61 -5.30 3.72
CA ASP A 190 -7.81 -6.10 2.51
C ASP A 190 -7.89 -5.26 1.22
N LEU A 191 -7.50 -3.97 1.26
CA LEU A 191 -7.65 -3.06 0.12
C LEU A 191 -6.95 -3.58 -1.14
N MET A 192 -5.75 -4.14 -0.97
CA MET A 192 -4.99 -4.74 -2.07
C MET A 192 -5.73 -5.94 -2.67
N LEU A 193 -6.26 -6.84 -1.84
CA LEU A 193 -7.01 -8.02 -2.29
C LEU A 193 -8.29 -7.61 -3.02
N LYS A 194 -9.02 -6.61 -2.51
CA LYS A 194 -10.18 -6.02 -3.20
C LYS A 194 -9.77 -5.48 -4.57
N GLY A 195 -8.68 -4.73 -4.63
CA GLY A 195 -8.12 -4.21 -5.87
C GLY A 195 -7.81 -5.29 -6.91
N ILE A 196 -7.13 -6.35 -6.48
CA ILE A 196 -6.77 -7.49 -7.33
C ILE A 196 -8.02 -8.15 -7.91
N TYR A 197 -9.01 -8.43 -7.04
CA TYR A 197 -10.26 -9.04 -7.46
C TYR A 197 -11.03 -8.16 -8.44
N GLN A 198 -11.08 -6.85 -8.19
CA GLN A 198 -11.81 -5.92 -9.06
C GLN A 198 -11.14 -5.73 -10.42
N LEU A 199 -9.81 -5.70 -10.48
CA LEU A 199 -9.07 -5.71 -11.75
C LEU A 199 -9.33 -6.99 -12.54
N TYR A 200 -9.37 -8.14 -11.86
CA TYR A 200 -9.70 -9.41 -12.49
C TYR A 200 -11.10 -9.39 -13.11
N ILE A 201 -12.12 -8.95 -12.38
CA ILE A 201 -13.49 -8.81 -12.89
C ILE A 201 -13.53 -7.82 -14.05
N TYR A 202 -12.92 -6.64 -13.91
CA TYR A 202 -12.90 -5.60 -14.95
C TYR A 202 -12.29 -6.07 -16.28
N ASN A 203 -11.38 -7.05 -16.24
CA ASN A 203 -10.73 -7.57 -17.44
C ASN A 203 -11.35 -8.86 -18.00
N ASN A 204 -12.29 -9.50 -17.28
CA ASN A 204 -12.92 -10.77 -17.70
C ASN A 204 -14.44 -10.68 -17.91
N THR A 205 -15.08 -9.54 -17.64
CA THR A 205 -16.56 -9.39 -17.72
C THR A 205 -17.04 -8.52 -18.89
N TYR A 206 -16.14 -8.15 -19.82
CA TYR A 206 -16.46 -7.32 -21.00
C TYR A 206 -16.09 -8.00 -22.33
N ASP A 207 -16.29 -9.31 -22.42
CA ASP A 207 -16.40 -10.03 -23.69
C ASP A 207 -17.88 -10.16 -24.09
#